data_AF-A0A1F9C3J6-F1
#
_entry.id   AF-A0A1F9C3J6-F1
#
_cell.length_a   1.000
_cell.length_b   1.000
_cell.length_c   1.000
_cell.angle_alpha   90.00
_cell.angle_beta   90.00
_cell.angle_gamma   90.00
#
_symmetry.space_group_name_H-M   'P 1'
#
loop_
_entity.id
_entity.type
_entity.pdbx_description
1 polymer ?
#
loop_
_entity_poly.entity_id
_entity_poly.type
_entity_poly.pdbx_seq_one_letter_code
_entity_poly.pdbx_strand_id
1 'polypeptide(L)'
;MKGTVLYAAMVVALLGSCAPGLPRRAEALISLEKCTLCHGKPEFRKILVDGKIRDLFATADSLKGSVHEMKGCVDCHFDISEIPHRERPHRVTCTHCHYKGNAEGAPQSDGYLAYFDSVHGKAIARGNAKAPLCQDCHGSHFILKAKNDGSLVSQGKVAETCGHCHIQIYAQYKTSIHGVAVARGIKEAPSCTGCHGEHKIYGRMDPKSTVFATHVAEQCSTCHGSVSIMSKFGIETEQVETYKESFHGVASQFGSRTVANCSSCHGTHEIRPEADPLSSVNPKNVPKTCGKCHPGANPNFAVGKMHIDAKKKEAGIVYYVASFFKYLTIGTMLALIVHILLDMYGRTKRLRGEK
;
A
#
# COMPACT_ATOMS: atom_id res chain seq x y z
N MET A 1 50.17 13.19 86.56
CA MET A 1 50.01 14.60 86.19
C MET A 1 50.51 14.82 84.77
N LYS A 2 49.65 15.44 83.95
CA LYS A 2 49.87 16.02 82.60
C LYS A 2 50.00 15.07 81.41
N GLY A 3 49.15 15.29 80.41
CA GLY A 3 49.26 14.72 79.06
C GLY A 3 47.95 14.73 78.27
N THR A 4 47.48 15.91 77.87
CA THR A 4 46.30 16.17 77.02
C THR A 4 46.50 15.64 75.60
N VAL A 5 45.48 15.04 74.95
CA VAL A 5 45.45 14.87 73.48
C VAL A 5 44.06 15.19 72.92
N LEU A 6 44.05 16.18 72.02
CA LEU A 6 42.96 16.67 71.18
C LEU A 6 42.55 15.63 70.12
N TYR A 7 41.25 15.52 69.83
CA TYR A 7 40.74 14.88 68.62
C TYR A 7 40.84 15.86 67.44
N ALA A 8 41.64 15.50 66.43
CA ALA A 8 41.72 16.19 65.15
C ALA A 8 40.91 15.45 64.08
N ALA A 9 40.05 16.19 63.39
CA ALA A 9 39.30 15.75 62.24
C ALA A 9 40.23 15.50 61.03
N MET A 10 40.11 14.34 60.38
CA MET A 10 40.68 14.11 59.06
C MET A 10 39.57 14.08 58.01
N VAL A 11 39.54 15.17 57.23
CA VAL A 11 38.91 15.25 55.92
C VAL A 11 39.78 14.45 54.94
N VAL A 12 39.19 13.48 54.24
CA VAL A 12 39.78 12.90 53.03
C VAL A 12 38.77 13.09 51.90
N ALA A 13 39.12 13.98 50.98
CA ALA A 13 38.45 14.12 49.70
C ALA A 13 38.99 13.06 48.73
N LEU A 14 38.09 12.25 48.15
CA LEU A 14 38.36 11.51 46.92
C LEU A 14 37.17 11.71 45.97
N LEU A 15 37.41 12.56 44.97
CA LEU A 15 36.62 12.67 43.75
C LEU A 15 36.76 11.33 42.99
N GLY A 16 35.64 10.68 42.72
CA GLY A 16 35.58 9.46 41.92
C GLY A 16 34.19 9.29 41.31
N SER A 17 34.04 9.81 40.10
CA SER A 17 32.82 9.79 39.30
C SER A 17 32.33 8.35 39.04
N CYS A 18 31.17 7.99 39.57
CA CYS A 18 30.43 6.80 39.13
C CYS A 18 29.72 7.13 37.80
N ALA A 19 30.36 6.82 36.68
CA ALA A 19 29.66 6.64 35.41
C ALA A 19 29.15 5.20 35.32
N PRO A 20 27.84 4.95 35.12
CA PRO A 20 27.34 3.61 34.85
C PRO A 20 27.59 3.29 33.38
N GLY A 21 28.67 2.56 33.11
CA GLY A 21 29.08 2.20 31.75
C GLY A 21 30.07 1.06 31.76
N LEU A 22 29.71 -0.07 32.38
CA LEU A 22 30.47 -1.31 32.20
C LEU A 22 30.09 -1.95 30.85
N PRO A 23 31.08 -2.41 30.08
CA PRO A 23 30.92 -2.79 28.68
C PRO A 23 30.25 -4.16 28.55
N ARG A 24 29.18 -4.25 27.76
CA ARG A 24 28.81 -5.53 27.13
C ARG A 24 29.89 -5.88 26.11
N ARG A 25 30.91 -6.64 26.50
CA ARG A 25 31.90 -7.14 25.54
C ARG A 25 32.53 -8.48 25.96
N ALA A 26 31.69 -9.43 26.39
CA ALA A 26 32.11 -10.80 26.67
C ALA A 26 31.45 -11.88 25.78
N GLU A 27 30.55 -11.52 24.85
CA GLU A 27 29.83 -12.47 23.96
C GLU A 27 30.30 -12.48 22.49
N ALA A 28 31.50 -11.94 22.21
CA ALA A 28 32.09 -12.02 20.87
C ALA A 28 32.84 -13.36 20.64
N LEU A 29 32.16 -14.50 20.74
CA LEU A 29 32.80 -15.81 20.49
C LEU A 29 33.01 -16.11 18.98
N ILE A 30 32.29 -15.40 18.11
CA ILE A 30 32.52 -15.40 16.65
C ILE A 30 32.80 -13.95 16.23
N SER A 31 34.06 -13.63 15.99
CA SER A 31 34.46 -12.33 15.44
C SER A 31 34.14 -12.25 13.94
N LEU A 32 33.84 -11.05 13.46
CA LEU A 32 33.64 -10.73 12.03
C LEU A 32 34.77 -11.26 11.12
N GLU A 33 35.99 -11.30 11.66
CA GLU A 33 37.17 -11.86 10.99
C GLU A 33 36.94 -13.32 10.57
N LYS A 34 36.30 -14.14 11.42
CA LYS A 34 36.06 -15.56 11.09
C LYS A 34 35.09 -15.74 9.93
N CYS A 35 34.08 -14.89 9.80
CA CYS A 35 33.13 -14.94 8.68
C CYS A 35 33.82 -14.56 7.37
N THR A 36 34.64 -13.51 7.41
CA THR A 36 35.30 -12.94 6.22
C THR A 36 36.49 -13.75 5.71
N LEU A 37 37.02 -14.72 6.49
CA LEU A 37 38.01 -15.69 5.98
C LEU A 37 37.54 -16.42 4.71
N CYS A 38 36.25 -16.73 4.64
CA CYS A 38 35.63 -17.33 3.45
C CYS A 38 34.77 -16.32 2.69
N HIS A 39 33.90 -15.59 3.38
CA HIS A 39 32.97 -14.66 2.74
C HIS A 39 33.64 -13.39 2.20
N GLY A 40 34.83 -13.02 2.68
CA GLY A 40 35.56 -11.84 2.22
C GLY A 40 36.32 -12.03 0.92
N LYS A 41 36.19 -13.19 0.25
CA LYS A 41 36.83 -13.46 -1.04
C LYS A 41 35.88 -13.09 -2.19
N PRO A 42 36.23 -12.15 -3.09
CA PRO A 42 35.34 -11.69 -4.16
C PRO A 42 34.80 -12.79 -5.08
N GLU A 43 35.54 -13.88 -5.22
CA GLU A 43 35.18 -15.03 -6.03
C GLU A 43 34.31 -16.06 -5.30
N PHE A 44 34.03 -15.86 -4.00
CA PHE A 44 33.32 -16.83 -3.17
C PHE A 44 31.85 -16.90 -3.56
N ARG A 45 31.53 -17.96 -4.29
CA ARG A 45 30.22 -18.19 -4.89
C ARG A 45 29.87 -19.67 -4.87
N LYS A 46 28.58 -19.96 -4.93
CA LYS A 46 28.06 -21.33 -5.02
C LYS A 46 27.20 -21.49 -6.26
N ILE A 47 27.44 -22.54 -7.02
CA ILE A 47 26.57 -22.95 -8.12
C ILE A 47 25.40 -23.74 -7.51
N LEU A 48 24.18 -23.28 -7.75
CA LEU A 48 22.96 -23.94 -7.32
C LEU A 48 22.63 -25.11 -8.27
N VAL A 49 21.76 -26.01 -7.81
CA VAL A 49 21.34 -27.20 -8.57
C VAL A 49 20.69 -26.83 -9.91
N ASP A 50 20.08 -25.65 -10.00
CA ASP A 50 19.49 -25.10 -11.23
C ASP A 50 20.50 -24.35 -12.12
N GLY A 51 21.79 -24.48 -11.85
CA GLY A 51 22.88 -23.84 -12.60
C GLY A 51 23.09 -22.36 -12.28
N LYS A 52 22.27 -21.74 -11.42
CA LYS A 52 22.42 -20.34 -11.05
C LYS A 52 23.59 -20.14 -10.11
N ILE A 53 24.35 -19.06 -10.34
CA ILE A 53 25.42 -18.64 -9.45
C ILE A 53 24.80 -17.82 -8.31
N ARG A 54 25.04 -18.25 -7.08
CA ARG A 54 24.79 -17.46 -5.88
C ARG A 54 26.10 -16.87 -5.40
N ASP A 55 26.18 -15.55 -5.44
CA ASP A 55 27.26 -14.82 -4.79
C ASP A 55 27.16 -14.98 -3.27
N LEU A 56 28.28 -15.32 -2.64
CA LEU A 56 28.41 -15.47 -1.18
C LEU A 56 29.41 -14.44 -0.63
N PHE A 57 29.94 -13.55 -1.46
CA PHE A 57 30.85 -12.50 -1.03
C PHE A 57 30.15 -11.52 -0.08
N ALA A 58 30.76 -11.31 1.08
CA ALA A 58 30.34 -10.35 2.09
C ALA A 58 31.54 -9.91 2.94
N THR A 59 31.63 -8.62 3.22
CA THR A 59 32.70 -7.98 4.02
C THR A 59 32.10 -7.19 5.18
N ALA A 60 32.97 -6.64 6.02
CA ALA A 60 32.58 -5.68 7.06
C ALA A 60 31.77 -4.50 6.47
N ASP A 61 32.12 -4.06 5.26
CA ASP A 61 31.47 -2.94 4.58
C ASP A 61 30.12 -3.32 3.96
N SER A 62 29.72 -4.59 3.93
CA SER A 62 28.44 -5.00 3.32
C SER A 62 27.20 -4.37 3.97
N LEU A 63 27.30 -3.94 5.24
CA LEU A 63 26.25 -3.23 5.95
C LEU A 63 26.43 -1.71 5.98
N LYS A 64 27.56 -1.20 5.48
CA LYS A 64 27.91 0.23 5.58
C LYS A 64 26.88 1.10 4.87
N GLY A 65 26.37 2.13 5.56
CA GLY A 65 25.31 3.00 5.04
C GLY A 65 23.91 2.37 5.02
N SER A 66 23.75 1.13 5.47
CA SER A 66 22.45 0.54 5.76
C SER A 66 21.93 0.99 7.13
N VAL A 67 20.65 0.78 7.38
CA VAL A 67 20.04 1.01 8.71
C VAL A 67 20.57 0.05 9.79
N HIS A 68 21.30 -0.99 9.40
CA HIS A 68 21.90 -1.99 10.28
C HIS A 68 23.44 -1.91 10.28
N GLU A 69 24.05 -0.79 9.87
CA GLU A 69 25.51 -0.66 9.80
C GLU A 69 26.25 -0.95 11.12
N MET A 70 25.58 -0.76 12.25
CA MET A 70 26.13 -1.02 13.59
C MET A 70 25.94 -2.48 14.06
N LYS A 71 25.30 -3.34 13.27
CA LYS A 71 25.08 -4.76 13.60
C LYS A 71 26.22 -5.62 13.05
N GLY A 72 26.52 -6.71 13.75
CA GLY A 72 27.42 -7.77 13.29
C GLY A 72 26.68 -8.84 12.47
N CYS A 73 27.44 -9.71 11.79
CA CYS A 73 26.87 -10.78 10.97
C CYS A 73 25.99 -11.73 11.79
N VAL A 74 26.44 -12.11 12.98
CA VAL A 74 25.74 -13.05 13.87
C VAL A 74 24.49 -12.44 14.53
N ASP A 75 24.34 -11.12 14.52
CA ASP A 75 23.13 -10.46 15.03
C ASP A 75 21.90 -10.75 14.15
N CYS A 76 22.13 -11.10 12.89
CA CYS A 76 21.09 -11.51 11.94
C CYS A 76 21.17 -13.01 11.61
N HIS A 77 22.38 -13.56 11.54
CA HIS A 77 22.66 -14.98 11.33
C HIS A 77 22.88 -15.71 12.65
N PHE A 78 21.88 -15.67 13.53
CA PHE A 78 21.92 -16.25 14.87
C PHE A 78 21.97 -17.79 14.90
N ASP A 79 21.64 -18.43 13.78
CA ASP A 79 21.63 -19.88 13.62
C ASP A 79 23.01 -20.47 13.30
N ILE A 80 24.03 -19.62 13.11
CA ILE A 80 25.41 -20.04 12.88
C ILE A 80 26.13 -20.21 14.21
N SER A 81 26.34 -21.46 14.61
CA SER A 81 27.06 -21.84 15.84
C SER A 81 28.47 -22.41 15.58
N GLU A 82 28.78 -22.80 14.34
CA GLU A 82 30.07 -23.37 13.95
C GLU A 82 30.63 -22.75 12.66
N ILE A 83 31.95 -22.65 12.55
CA ILE A 83 32.66 -22.19 11.34
C ILE A 83 33.83 -23.17 11.08
N PRO A 84 33.95 -23.75 9.86
CA PRO A 84 33.04 -23.60 8.72
C PRO A 84 31.67 -24.22 9.00
N HIS A 85 30.59 -23.52 8.66
CA HIS A 85 29.24 -24.04 8.85
C HIS A 85 28.95 -25.14 7.83
N ARG A 86 28.55 -26.33 8.29
CA ARG A 86 28.27 -27.48 7.42
C ARG A 86 26.89 -27.42 6.79
N GLU A 87 25.92 -26.96 7.57
CA GLU A 87 24.55 -26.77 7.10
C GLU A 87 24.37 -25.39 6.48
N ARG A 88 23.32 -25.27 5.66
CA ARG A 88 22.97 -23.99 5.05
C ARG A 88 22.27 -23.12 6.11
N PRO A 89 22.75 -21.90 6.38
CA PRO A 89 22.03 -20.98 7.26
C PRO A 89 20.62 -20.72 6.75
N HIS A 90 19.69 -20.64 7.69
CA HIS A 90 18.32 -20.22 7.46
C HIS A 90 18.28 -18.80 6.90
N ARG A 91 17.16 -18.46 6.23
CA ARG A 91 16.95 -17.06 5.84
C ARG A 91 16.75 -16.22 7.11
N VAL A 92 17.39 -15.05 7.14
CA VAL A 92 17.29 -14.12 8.27
C VAL A 92 15.83 -13.79 8.59
N THR A 93 15.48 -13.91 9.87
CA THR A 93 14.14 -13.65 10.40
C THR A 93 14.10 -12.26 11.03
N CYS A 94 13.72 -11.25 10.24
CA CYS A 94 13.69 -9.85 10.70
C CYS A 94 12.77 -9.64 11.92
N THR A 95 11.72 -10.46 12.05
CA THR A 95 10.75 -10.37 13.16
C THR A 95 11.30 -10.84 14.49
N HIS A 96 12.54 -11.34 14.54
CA HIS A 96 13.24 -11.56 15.81
C HIS A 96 13.52 -10.25 16.55
N CYS A 97 13.68 -9.13 15.83
CA CYS A 97 13.89 -7.80 16.43
C CYS A 97 12.80 -6.80 16.02
N HIS A 98 12.26 -6.90 14.80
CA HIS A 98 11.22 -6.01 14.30
C HIS A 98 9.82 -6.44 14.74
N TYR A 99 9.51 -6.18 16.01
CA TYR A 99 8.19 -6.37 16.60
C TYR A 99 7.93 -5.30 17.67
N LYS A 100 6.67 -5.13 18.04
CA LYS A 100 6.26 -4.18 19.08
C LYS A 100 6.76 -4.64 20.45
N GLY A 101 7.42 -3.75 21.19
CA GLY A 101 7.98 -4.08 22.51
C GLY A 101 9.34 -4.80 22.49
N ASN A 102 10.06 -4.78 21.36
CA ASN A 102 11.42 -5.33 21.31
C ASN A 102 12.39 -4.55 22.22
N ALA A 103 13.34 -5.27 22.83
CA ALA A 103 14.39 -4.70 23.68
C ALA A 103 15.62 -4.21 22.88
N GLU A 104 15.64 -4.49 21.57
CA GLU A 104 16.77 -4.22 20.66
C GLU A 104 16.82 -2.78 20.15
N GLY A 105 15.83 -1.94 20.50
CA GLY A 105 15.69 -0.59 19.98
C GLY A 105 15.33 -0.53 18.49
N ALA A 106 14.96 -1.66 17.89
CA ALA A 106 14.51 -1.71 16.51
C ALA A 106 13.16 -0.99 16.37
N PRO A 107 12.85 -0.40 15.19
CA PRO A 107 11.56 0.24 14.97
C PRO A 107 10.40 -0.69 15.35
N GLN A 108 9.49 -0.18 16.19
CA GLN A 108 8.37 -0.93 16.71
C GLN A 108 7.13 -0.67 15.87
N SER A 109 6.61 -1.70 15.21
CA SER A 109 5.38 -1.60 14.41
C SER A 109 4.69 -2.95 14.33
N ASP A 110 3.36 -2.94 14.35
CA ASP A 110 2.55 -4.14 14.06
C ASP A 110 2.66 -4.53 12.56
N GLY A 111 3.15 -3.62 11.71
CA GLY A 111 3.31 -3.83 10.27
C GLY A 111 4.24 -4.99 9.91
N TYR A 112 5.24 -5.28 10.74
CA TYR A 112 6.16 -6.39 10.52
C TYR A 112 5.49 -7.76 10.66
N LEU A 113 4.58 -7.90 11.63
CA LEU A 113 3.82 -9.13 11.84
C LEU A 113 2.62 -9.21 10.88
N ALA A 114 2.07 -8.07 10.48
CA ALA A 114 0.98 -8.00 9.51
C ALA A 114 1.34 -8.63 8.16
N TYR A 115 2.64 -8.64 7.80
CA TYR A 115 3.19 -9.38 6.66
C TYR A 115 2.67 -10.82 6.57
N PHE A 116 2.56 -11.53 7.69
CA PHE A 116 2.15 -12.93 7.69
C PHE A 116 0.67 -13.14 7.32
N ASP A 117 -0.17 -12.11 7.42
CA ASP A 117 -1.57 -12.17 6.95
C ASP A 117 -1.71 -11.85 5.44
N SER A 118 -0.65 -11.34 4.80
CA SER A 118 -0.63 -11.07 3.35
C SER A 118 -0.63 -12.35 2.52
N VAL A 119 -0.87 -12.21 1.21
CA VAL A 119 -0.77 -13.33 0.25
C VAL A 119 0.61 -13.96 0.22
N HIS A 120 1.67 -13.15 0.39
CA HIS A 120 3.05 -13.66 0.40
C HIS A 120 3.35 -14.39 1.72
N GLY A 121 2.97 -13.81 2.86
CA GLY A 121 3.12 -14.45 4.17
C GLY A 121 2.36 -15.78 4.27
N LYS A 122 1.10 -15.80 3.82
CA LYS A 122 0.30 -17.02 3.72
C LYS A 122 0.89 -18.05 2.77
N ALA A 123 1.50 -17.62 1.66
CA ALA A 123 2.17 -18.54 0.74
C ALA A 123 3.40 -19.20 1.37
N ILE A 124 4.22 -18.43 2.11
CA ILE A 124 5.34 -18.97 2.90
C ILE A 124 4.85 -19.99 3.92
N ALA A 125 3.80 -19.65 4.69
CA ALA A 125 3.23 -20.55 5.71
C ALA A 125 2.70 -21.87 5.11
N ARG A 126 2.29 -21.86 3.83
CA ARG A 126 1.88 -23.06 3.07
C ARG A 126 3.07 -23.81 2.45
N GLY A 127 4.30 -23.45 2.77
CA GLY A 127 5.52 -24.12 2.27
C GLY A 127 6.01 -23.63 0.91
N ASN A 128 5.47 -22.53 0.36
CA ASN A 128 5.97 -21.97 -0.90
C ASN A 128 7.31 -21.24 -0.69
N ALA A 129 8.42 -21.94 -0.83
CA ALA A 129 9.76 -21.38 -0.69
C ALA A 129 10.13 -20.30 -1.75
N LYS A 130 9.31 -20.12 -2.80
CA LYS A 130 9.50 -19.06 -3.82
C LYS A 130 8.75 -17.78 -3.49
N ALA A 131 7.87 -17.77 -2.49
CA ALA A 131 7.23 -16.54 -2.05
C ALA A 131 8.30 -15.59 -1.46
N PRO A 132 8.14 -14.27 -1.63
CA PRO A 132 9.11 -13.32 -1.09
C PRO A 132 9.07 -13.32 0.45
N LEU A 133 10.10 -12.81 1.08
CA LEU A 133 10.20 -12.42 2.49
C LEU A 133 10.64 -10.95 2.58
N CYS A 134 10.80 -10.44 3.79
CA CYS A 134 11.19 -9.06 4.07
C CYS A 134 12.38 -8.59 3.21
N GLN A 135 13.42 -9.40 3.13
CA GLN A 135 14.66 -9.09 2.42
C GLN A 135 14.54 -9.10 0.89
N ASP A 136 13.51 -9.75 0.33
CA ASP A 136 13.28 -9.75 -1.12
C ASP A 136 12.69 -8.41 -1.59
N CYS A 137 12.09 -7.65 -0.68
CA CYS A 137 11.61 -6.30 -0.96
C CYS A 137 12.53 -5.21 -0.40
N HIS A 138 13.04 -5.38 0.83
CA HIS A 138 13.81 -4.34 1.54
C HIS A 138 15.32 -4.43 1.32
N GLY A 139 15.80 -5.54 0.76
CA GLY A 139 17.23 -5.87 0.65
C GLY A 139 17.72 -6.76 1.80
N SER A 140 18.92 -7.31 1.63
CA SER A 140 19.54 -8.21 2.62
C SER A 140 20.58 -7.47 3.48
N HIS A 141 21.80 -7.27 2.97
CA HIS A 141 22.86 -6.57 3.71
C HIS A 141 22.77 -5.04 3.58
N PHE A 142 22.27 -4.54 2.45
CA PHE A 142 22.13 -3.09 2.21
C PHE A 142 20.67 -2.65 2.28
N ILE A 143 20.14 -2.57 3.50
CA ILE A 143 18.76 -2.14 3.77
C ILE A 143 18.73 -0.62 4.00
N LEU A 144 17.99 0.09 3.17
CA LEU A 144 17.83 1.55 3.26
C LEU A 144 16.41 1.92 3.71
N LYS A 145 16.29 3.06 4.41
CA LYS A 145 14.97 3.64 4.76
C LYS A 145 14.15 3.87 3.48
N ALA A 146 12.84 3.61 3.53
CA ALA A 146 11.95 3.74 2.35
C ALA A 146 11.95 5.14 1.72
N LYS A 147 12.24 6.19 2.49
CA LYS A 147 12.37 7.57 2.00
C LYS A 147 13.65 7.84 1.21
N ASN A 148 14.63 6.96 1.25
CA ASN A 148 15.85 7.07 0.47
C ASN A 148 15.58 6.56 -0.94
N ASP A 149 15.89 7.36 -1.96
CA ASP A 149 15.64 7.02 -3.38
C ASP A 149 16.39 5.74 -3.81
N GLY A 150 17.52 5.44 -3.16
CA GLY A 150 18.28 4.22 -3.33
C GLY A 150 17.56 2.95 -2.88
N SER A 151 16.60 3.06 -1.95
CA SER A 151 15.88 1.92 -1.37
C SER A 151 15.03 1.18 -2.41
N LEU A 152 15.03 -0.14 -2.35
CA LEU A 152 14.20 -0.99 -3.21
C LEU A 152 12.69 -0.75 -3.03
N VAL A 153 12.28 -0.25 -1.86
CA VAL A 153 10.88 0.09 -1.56
C VAL A 153 10.58 1.59 -1.68
N SER A 154 11.49 2.37 -2.26
CA SER A 154 11.23 3.79 -2.53
C SER A 154 10.13 3.94 -3.59
N GLN A 155 9.45 5.08 -3.62
CA GLN A 155 8.31 5.29 -4.52
C GLN A 155 8.66 5.05 -6.00
N GLY A 156 9.87 5.45 -6.42
CA GLY A 156 10.34 5.27 -7.79
C GLY A 156 10.81 3.85 -8.12
N LYS A 157 11.19 3.03 -7.12
CA LYS A 157 11.75 1.69 -7.33
C LYS A 157 10.81 0.54 -6.95
N VAL A 158 9.79 0.79 -6.13
CA VAL A 158 8.92 -0.29 -5.62
C VAL A 158 8.24 -1.08 -6.73
N ALA A 159 7.90 -0.45 -7.86
CA ALA A 159 7.34 -1.15 -9.02
C ALA A 159 8.33 -2.16 -9.63
N GLU A 160 9.61 -1.80 -9.73
CA GLU A 160 10.67 -2.68 -10.21
C GLU A 160 10.90 -3.84 -9.24
N THR A 161 10.89 -3.55 -7.93
CA THR A 161 11.01 -4.56 -6.87
C THR A 161 9.90 -5.60 -6.95
N CYS A 162 8.65 -5.18 -7.12
CA CYS A 162 7.55 -6.12 -7.39
C CYS A 162 7.74 -6.85 -8.74
N GLY A 163 8.27 -6.14 -9.73
CA GLY A 163 8.52 -6.61 -11.09
C GLY A 163 9.54 -7.75 -11.20
N HIS A 164 10.43 -7.95 -10.23
CA HIS A 164 11.35 -9.10 -10.21
C HIS A 164 10.61 -10.45 -10.25
N CYS A 165 9.42 -10.52 -9.65
CA CYS A 165 8.55 -11.70 -9.69
C CYS A 165 7.31 -11.48 -10.57
N HIS A 166 6.74 -10.27 -10.57
CA HIS A 166 5.53 -9.93 -11.34
C HIS A 166 5.86 -9.24 -12.67
N ILE A 167 6.75 -9.85 -13.45
CA ILE A 167 7.37 -9.24 -14.66
C ILE A 167 6.31 -8.77 -15.67
N GLN A 168 5.30 -9.59 -15.95
CA GLN A 168 4.24 -9.26 -16.92
C GLN A 168 3.41 -8.06 -16.47
N ILE A 169 3.04 -8.02 -15.18
CA ILE A 169 2.28 -6.92 -14.60
C ILE A 169 3.13 -5.65 -14.57
N TYR A 170 4.41 -5.76 -14.22
CA TYR A 170 5.33 -4.63 -14.25
C TYR A 170 5.49 -4.06 -15.67
N ALA A 171 5.55 -4.92 -16.69
CA ALA A 171 5.59 -4.49 -18.09
C ALA A 171 4.33 -3.70 -18.48
N GLN A 172 3.15 -4.16 -18.07
CA GLN A 172 1.89 -3.43 -18.27
C GLN A 172 1.91 -2.08 -17.55
N TYR A 173 2.27 -2.09 -16.25
CA TYR A 173 2.33 -0.89 -15.41
C TYR A 173 3.23 0.19 -15.98
N LYS A 174 4.42 -0.16 -16.48
CA LYS A 174 5.33 0.79 -17.11
C LYS A 174 4.74 1.54 -18.30
N THR A 175 3.75 0.95 -18.97
CA THR A 175 3.06 1.57 -20.11
C THR A 175 1.79 2.34 -19.72
N SER A 176 1.38 2.26 -18.45
CA SER A 176 0.24 3.00 -17.93
C SER A 176 0.59 4.47 -17.67
N ILE A 177 -0.44 5.32 -17.59
CA ILE A 177 -0.28 6.73 -17.25
C ILE A 177 0.35 6.91 -15.87
N HIS A 178 0.03 6.05 -14.89
CA HIS A 178 0.63 6.07 -13.56
C HIS A 178 2.09 5.66 -13.59
N GLY A 179 2.44 4.57 -14.28
CA GLY A 179 3.84 4.12 -14.38
C GLY A 179 4.73 5.12 -15.11
N VAL A 180 4.23 5.76 -16.17
CA VAL A 180 4.92 6.85 -16.86
C VAL A 180 5.11 8.05 -15.93
N ALA A 181 4.11 8.41 -15.12
CA ALA A 181 4.21 9.50 -14.15
C ALA A 181 5.22 9.21 -13.04
N VAL A 182 5.25 7.99 -12.49
CA VAL A 182 6.25 7.56 -11.50
C VAL A 182 7.65 7.61 -12.08
N ALA A 183 7.85 7.13 -13.32
CA ALA A 183 9.14 7.19 -14.00
C ALA A 183 9.63 8.64 -14.24
N ARG A 184 8.71 9.61 -14.30
CA ARG A 184 9.01 11.06 -14.37
C ARG A 184 9.21 11.71 -13.00
N GLY A 185 9.17 10.95 -11.91
CA GLY A 185 9.36 11.46 -10.55
C GLY A 185 8.13 12.15 -9.95
N ILE A 186 6.94 11.97 -10.53
CA ILE A 186 5.69 12.52 -9.98
C ILE A 186 5.31 11.70 -8.74
N LYS A 187 5.44 12.30 -7.56
CA LYS A 187 5.25 11.62 -6.26
C LYS A 187 3.79 11.31 -5.96
N GLU A 188 2.88 12.09 -6.51
CA GLU A 188 1.43 11.89 -6.42
C GLU A 188 0.95 10.66 -7.20
N ALA A 189 1.73 10.18 -8.18
CA ALA A 189 1.34 9.03 -8.97
C ALA A 189 1.50 7.73 -8.16
N PRO A 190 0.48 6.87 -8.13
CA PRO A 190 0.54 5.64 -7.36
C PRO A 190 1.47 4.62 -8.04
N SER A 191 2.27 3.95 -7.21
CA SER A 191 2.95 2.70 -7.57
C SER A 191 2.16 1.49 -7.08
N CYS A 192 2.73 0.29 -7.11
CA CYS A 192 2.03 -0.96 -6.76
C CYS A 192 1.40 -0.91 -5.36
N THR A 193 2.12 -0.36 -4.38
CA THR A 193 1.64 -0.22 -3.00
C THR A 193 0.55 0.84 -2.83
N GLY A 194 0.43 1.80 -3.76
CA GLY A 194 -0.60 2.83 -3.74
C GLY A 194 -2.01 2.28 -3.95
N CYS A 195 -2.14 1.11 -4.59
CA CYS A 195 -3.42 0.43 -4.75
C CYS A 195 -3.54 -0.82 -3.87
N HIS A 196 -2.46 -1.61 -3.74
CA HIS A 196 -2.48 -2.91 -3.03
C HIS A 196 -2.13 -2.82 -1.53
N GLY A 197 -1.72 -1.64 -1.05
CA GLY A 197 -1.22 -1.44 0.31
C GLY A 197 0.22 -1.93 0.51
N GLU A 198 0.67 -1.83 1.76
CA GLU A 198 2.00 -2.26 2.21
C GLU A 198 1.88 -3.27 3.35
N HIS A 199 2.69 -4.33 3.30
CA HIS A 199 2.74 -5.46 4.25
C HIS A 199 1.43 -6.24 4.49
N LYS A 200 0.25 -5.66 4.24
CA LYS A 200 -1.09 -6.28 4.25
C LYS A 200 -1.62 -6.45 2.83
N ILE A 201 -0.77 -6.97 1.95
CA ILE A 201 -1.14 -7.18 0.55
C ILE A 201 -2.07 -8.40 0.48
N TYR A 202 -3.37 -8.17 0.34
CA TYR A 202 -4.39 -9.21 0.20
C TYR A 202 -4.72 -9.47 -1.28
N GLY A 203 -5.11 -10.70 -1.59
CA GLY A 203 -5.48 -11.09 -2.95
C GLY A 203 -6.79 -10.44 -3.38
N ARG A 204 -7.00 -10.22 -4.68
CA ARG A 204 -8.19 -9.52 -5.22
C ARG A 204 -9.55 -10.14 -4.85
N MET A 205 -9.55 -11.41 -4.43
CA MET A 205 -10.76 -12.14 -4.02
C MET A 205 -10.98 -12.10 -2.50
N ASP A 206 -10.02 -11.59 -1.73
CA ASP A 206 -10.14 -11.43 -0.29
C ASP A 206 -10.91 -10.13 0.01
N PRO A 207 -12.01 -10.18 0.78
CA PRO A 207 -12.76 -8.98 1.17
C PRO A 207 -11.94 -7.94 1.93
N LYS A 208 -10.82 -8.32 2.57
CA LYS A 208 -9.91 -7.36 3.22
C LYS A 208 -9.04 -6.57 2.23
N SER A 209 -9.02 -6.97 0.96
CA SER A 209 -8.21 -6.31 -0.06
C SER A 209 -8.76 -4.94 -0.42
N THR A 210 -7.87 -3.96 -0.53
CA THR A 210 -8.16 -2.63 -1.08
C THR A 210 -8.59 -2.69 -2.54
N VAL A 211 -8.21 -3.74 -3.26
CA VAL A 211 -8.59 -4.01 -4.65
C VAL A 211 -9.66 -5.09 -4.77
N PHE A 212 -10.38 -5.38 -3.68
CA PHE A 212 -11.58 -6.21 -3.75
C PHE A 212 -12.65 -5.54 -4.62
N ALA A 213 -13.48 -6.32 -5.31
CA ALA A 213 -14.36 -5.81 -6.39
C ALA A 213 -15.22 -4.60 -5.98
N THR A 214 -15.73 -4.57 -4.74
CA THR A 214 -16.55 -3.48 -4.19
C THR A 214 -15.73 -2.33 -3.59
N HIS A 215 -14.42 -2.52 -3.36
CA HIS A 215 -13.51 -1.51 -2.79
C HIS A 215 -12.75 -0.71 -3.86
N VAL A 216 -12.65 -1.23 -5.10
CA VAL A 216 -11.90 -0.57 -6.18
C VAL A 216 -12.32 0.89 -6.38
N ALA A 217 -13.62 1.18 -6.34
CA ALA A 217 -14.12 2.54 -6.53
C ALA A 217 -13.62 3.48 -5.43
N GLU A 218 -13.66 3.05 -4.17
CA GLU A 218 -13.14 3.80 -3.03
C GLU A 218 -11.63 3.96 -3.13
N GLN A 219 -10.89 2.90 -3.48
CA GLN A 219 -9.44 2.95 -3.64
C GLN A 219 -9.00 3.97 -4.68
N CYS A 220 -9.66 4.01 -5.85
CA CYS A 220 -9.39 5.03 -6.87
C CYS A 220 -9.76 6.44 -6.39
N SER A 221 -10.84 6.55 -5.62
CA SER A 221 -11.35 7.84 -5.10
C SER A 221 -10.40 8.51 -4.11
N THR A 222 -9.54 7.76 -3.43
CA THR A 222 -8.53 8.32 -2.51
C THR A 222 -7.66 9.39 -3.18
N CYS A 223 -7.34 9.21 -4.47
CA CYS A 223 -6.60 10.17 -5.26
C CYS A 223 -7.50 10.92 -6.24
N HIS A 224 -8.36 10.22 -7.00
CA HIS A 224 -9.17 10.84 -8.04
C HIS A 224 -10.36 11.66 -7.52
N GLY A 225 -10.72 11.53 -6.24
CA GLY A 225 -11.66 12.42 -5.55
C GLY A 225 -10.97 13.56 -4.80
N SER A 226 -9.63 13.59 -4.79
CA SER A 226 -8.86 14.58 -4.03
C SER A 226 -8.53 15.80 -4.89
N VAL A 227 -9.18 16.93 -4.58
CA VAL A 227 -8.93 18.21 -5.27
C VAL A 227 -7.47 18.64 -5.13
N SER A 228 -6.85 18.42 -3.97
CA SER A 228 -5.45 18.81 -3.71
C SER A 228 -4.43 18.05 -4.56
N ILE A 229 -4.80 16.86 -5.06
CA ILE A 229 -3.98 16.06 -5.96
C ILE A 229 -4.37 16.34 -7.42
N MET A 230 -5.65 16.22 -7.75
CA MET A 230 -6.11 16.25 -9.15
C MET A 230 -6.00 17.62 -9.82
N SER A 231 -6.18 18.71 -9.06
CA SER A 231 -6.04 20.08 -9.59
C SER A 231 -4.63 20.36 -10.13
N LYS A 232 -3.58 19.72 -9.58
CA LYS A 232 -2.20 19.83 -10.07
C LYS A 232 -2.03 19.31 -11.49
N PHE A 233 -2.95 18.45 -11.93
CA PHE A 233 -2.95 17.82 -13.25
C PHE A 233 -4.08 18.32 -14.15
N GLY A 234 -4.86 19.31 -13.70
CA GLY A 234 -6.04 19.79 -14.44
C GLY A 234 -7.12 18.73 -14.62
N ILE A 235 -7.21 17.79 -13.68
CA ILE A 235 -8.20 16.71 -13.70
C ILE A 235 -9.33 17.09 -12.73
N GLU A 236 -10.57 17.06 -13.22
CA GLU A 236 -11.75 17.24 -12.37
C GLU A 236 -11.90 16.05 -11.40
N THR A 237 -12.57 16.27 -10.26
CA THR A 237 -12.81 15.21 -9.26
C THR A 237 -14.24 14.64 -9.31
N GLU A 238 -15.11 15.27 -10.11
CA GLU A 238 -16.55 14.97 -10.18
C GLU A 238 -16.86 13.59 -10.78
N GLN A 239 -15.90 12.99 -11.48
CA GLN A 239 -15.97 11.64 -12.06
C GLN A 239 -16.27 10.59 -10.97
N VAL A 240 -15.72 10.78 -9.77
CA VAL A 240 -15.97 9.89 -8.63
C VAL A 240 -17.43 9.95 -8.19
N GLU A 241 -17.97 11.15 -8.00
CA GLU A 241 -19.35 11.33 -7.53
C GLU A 241 -20.36 10.93 -8.60
N THR A 242 -20.13 11.30 -9.86
CA THR A 242 -20.98 10.87 -10.98
C THR A 242 -20.98 9.35 -11.18
N TYR A 243 -19.85 8.67 -10.92
CA TYR A 243 -19.84 7.20 -10.89
C TYR A 243 -20.69 6.65 -9.74
N LYS A 244 -20.55 7.18 -8.52
CA LYS A 244 -21.31 6.73 -7.35
C LYS A 244 -22.82 6.87 -7.56
N GLU A 245 -23.26 7.94 -8.23
CA GLU A 245 -24.66 8.20 -8.56
C GLU A 245 -25.18 7.35 -9.74
N SER A 246 -24.29 6.72 -10.52
CA SER A 246 -24.67 5.85 -11.64
C SER A 246 -25.25 4.52 -11.18
N PHE A 247 -25.97 3.82 -12.07
CA PHE A 247 -26.45 2.45 -11.80
C PHE A 247 -25.33 1.49 -11.39
N HIS A 248 -24.13 1.65 -11.98
CA HIS A 248 -22.97 0.84 -11.62
C HIS A 248 -22.48 1.14 -10.20
N GLY A 249 -22.34 2.42 -9.86
CA GLY A 249 -21.92 2.85 -8.53
C GLY A 249 -22.92 2.44 -7.44
N VAL A 250 -24.21 2.70 -7.66
CA VAL A 250 -25.28 2.32 -6.73
C VAL A 250 -25.29 0.81 -6.51
N ALA A 251 -25.28 -0.01 -7.57
CA ALA A 251 -25.23 -1.46 -7.42
C ALA A 251 -23.97 -1.94 -6.69
N SER A 252 -22.82 -1.31 -6.93
CA SER A 252 -21.56 -1.62 -6.23
C SER A 252 -21.66 -1.29 -4.74
N GLN A 253 -22.31 -0.18 -4.37
CA GLN A 253 -22.55 0.20 -2.97
C GLN A 253 -23.49 -0.78 -2.25
N PHE A 254 -24.46 -1.36 -2.97
CA PHE A 254 -25.28 -2.48 -2.48
C PHE A 254 -24.54 -3.83 -2.44
N GLY A 255 -23.22 -3.83 -2.70
CA GLY A 255 -22.36 -5.01 -2.57
C GLY A 255 -22.30 -5.89 -3.82
N SER A 256 -22.83 -5.44 -4.96
CA SER A 256 -22.68 -6.17 -6.23
C SER A 256 -21.21 -6.25 -6.62
N ARG A 257 -20.72 -7.47 -6.86
CA ARG A 257 -19.32 -7.76 -7.23
C ARG A 257 -19.13 -7.93 -8.74
N THR A 258 -20.23 -8.02 -9.48
CA THR A 258 -20.24 -8.30 -10.92
C THR A 258 -20.49 -7.04 -11.75
N VAL A 259 -20.93 -5.96 -11.11
CA VAL A 259 -21.14 -4.68 -11.76
C VAL A 259 -19.80 -4.01 -12.10
N ALA A 260 -19.79 -3.21 -13.16
CA ALA A 260 -18.60 -2.49 -13.57
C ALA A 260 -18.15 -1.50 -12.49
N ASN A 261 -16.84 -1.47 -12.24
CA ASN A 261 -16.19 -0.45 -11.41
C ASN A 261 -15.16 0.34 -12.24
N CYS A 262 -14.42 1.26 -11.61
CA CYS A 262 -13.42 2.09 -12.28
C CYS A 262 -12.46 1.26 -13.16
N SER A 263 -11.99 0.14 -12.64
CA SER A 263 -11.04 -0.74 -13.34
C SER A 263 -11.67 -1.53 -14.49
N SER A 264 -12.98 -1.78 -14.43
CA SER A 264 -13.70 -2.48 -15.52
C SER A 264 -13.72 -1.66 -16.82
N CYS A 265 -13.73 -0.34 -16.68
CA CYS A 265 -13.69 0.60 -17.80
C CYS A 265 -12.27 1.07 -18.13
N HIS A 266 -11.47 1.50 -17.15
CA HIS A 266 -10.16 2.12 -17.36
C HIS A 266 -8.97 1.15 -17.45
N GLY A 267 -9.18 -0.13 -17.10
CA GLY A 267 -8.10 -1.11 -16.94
C GLY A 267 -7.58 -1.19 -15.50
N THR A 268 -6.62 -2.07 -15.25
CA THR A 268 -6.07 -2.31 -13.90
C THR A 268 -4.62 -1.86 -13.79
N HIS A 269 -3.72 -2.52 -14.52
CA HIS A 269 -2.28 -2.20 -14.50
C HIS A 269 -1.85 -1.43 -15.74
N GLU A 270 -2.66 -1.38 -16.78
CA GLU A 270 -2.41 -0.77 -18.08
C GLU A 270 -3.32 0.45 -18.33
N ILE A 271 -3.63 1.21 -17.26
CA ILE A 271 -4.51 2.37 -17.34
C ILE A 271 -3.93 3.42 -18.30
N ARG A 272 -4.70 3.79 -19.31
CA ARG A 272 -4.27 4.68 -20.40
C ARG A 272 -5.18 5.91 -20.53
N PRO A 273 -4.66 7.05 -21.01
CA PRO A 273 -5.48 8.21 -21.36
C PRO A 273 -6.53 7.85 -22.41
N GLU A 274 -7.68 8.53 -22.41
CA GLU A 274 -8.77 8.31 -23.37
C GLU A 274 -8.30 8.41 -24.84
N ALA A 275 -7.41 9.37 -25.12
CA ALA A 275 -6.88 9.59 -26.46
C ALA A 275 -5.98 8.44 -26.98
N ASP A 276 -5.46 7.57 -26.09
CA ASP A 276 -4.63 6.43 -26.49
C ASP A 276 -5.51 5.38 -27.23
N PRO A 277 -5.17 5.00 -28.47
CA PRO A 277 -5.92 3.99 -29.22
C PRO A 277 -6.01 2.61 -28.54
N LEU A 278 -5.10 2.31 -27.61
CA LEU A 278 -5.11 1.08 -26.82
C LEU A 278 -5.94 1.19 -25.53
N SER A 279 -6.41 2.40 -25.18
CA SER A 279 -7.24 2.61 -24.00
C SER A 279 -8.61 1.97 -24.17
N SER A 280 -9.06 1.23 -23.16
CA SER A 280 -10.40 0.65 -23.15
C SER A 280 -11.52 1.70 -23.09
N VAL A 281 -11.21 2.93 -22.68
CA VAL A 281 -12.13 4.06 -22.70
C VAL A 281 -11.97 4.95 -23.93
N ASN A 282 -11.08 4.61 -24.87
CA ASN A 282 -11.05 5.29 -26.15
C ASN A 282 -12.42 5.15 -26.86
N PRO A 283 -12.98 6.20 -27.48
CA PRO A 283 -14.29 6.13 -28.12
C PRO A 283 -14.45 4.97 -29.12
N LYS A 284 -13.37 4.56 -29.80
CA LYS A 284 -13.39 3.40 -30.72
C LYS A 284 -13.49 2.05 -30.00
N ASN A 285 -13.06 1.98 -28.74
CA ASN A 285 -13.01 0.78 -27.93
C ASN A 285 -14.18 0.66 -26.94
N VAL A 286 -14.86 1.77 -26.61
CA VAL A 286 -16.00 1.80 -25.68
C VAL A 286 -17.06 0.72 -26.00
N PRO A 287 -17.52 0.52 -27.25
CA PRO A 287 -18.51 -0.52 -27.54
C PRO A 287 -18.02 -1.92 -27.16
N LYS A 288 -16.73 -2.21 -27.42
CA LYS A 288 -16.10 -3.48 -27.01
C LYS A 288 -15.97 -3.59 -25.49
N THR A 289 -15.68 -2.50 -24.80
CA THR A 289 -15.59 -2.47 -23.33
C THR A 289 -16.94 -2.74 -22.68
N CYS A 290 -17.99 -2.05 -23.11
CA CYS A 290 -19.36 -2.25 -22.64
C CYS A 290 -19.91 -3.62 -23.04
N GLY A 291 -19.55 -4.10 -24.23
CA GLY A 291 -19.94 -5.39 -24.78
C GLY A 291 -19.49 -6.61 -23.98
N LYS A 292 -18.57 -6.44 -23.02
CA LYS A 292 -18.23 -7.50 -22.05
C LYS A 292 -19.43 -7.93 -21.19
N CYS A 293 -20.37 -7.01 -20.94
CA CYS A 293 -21.55 -7.25 -20.11
C CYS A 293 -22.87 -6.88 -20.79
N HIS A 294 -22.85 -5.99 -21.80
CA HIS A 294 -24.04 -5.53 -22.52
C HIS A 294 -24.06 -6.07 -23.95
N PRO A 295 -24.77 -7.19 -24.23
CA PRO A 295 -24.95 -7.70 -25.58
C PRO A 295 -25.54 -6.63 -26.50
N GLY A 296 -24.93 -6.44 -27.67
CA GLY A 296 -25.37 -5.43 -28.64
C GLY A 296 -24.83 -4.02 -28.38
N ALA A 297 -23.85 -3.85 -27.48
CA ALA A 297 -23.15 -2.58 -27.32
C ALA A 297 -22.56 -2.11 -28.67
N ASN A 298 -23.04 -0.96 -29.14
CA ASN A 298 -22.74 -0.40 -30.44
C ASN A 298 -22.05 0.97 -30.30
N PRO A 299 -21.61 1.61 -31.39
CA PRO A 299 -20.92 2.91 -31.34
C PRO A 299 -21.66 4.02 -30.61
N ASN A 300 -22.99 3.95 -30.44
CA ASN A 300 -23.74 4.96 -29.70
C ASN A 300 -23.37 4.99 -28.20
N PHE A 301 -22.81 3.91 -27.66
CA PHE A 301 -22.25 3.91 -26.30
C PHE A 301 -21.10 4.92 -26.16
N ALA A 302 -20.36 5.22 -27.23
CA ALA A 302 -19.25 6.17 -27.23
C ALA A 302 -19.68 7.63 -27.45
N VAL A 303 -20.94 7.88 -27.82
CA VAL A 303 -21.44 9.24 -28.09
C VAL A 303 -21.69 10.00 -26.79
N GLY A 304 -22.09 9.31 -25.73
CA GLY A 304 -22.32 9.89 -24.41
C GLY A 304 -21.05 9.97 -23.57
N LYS A 305 -20.95 10.99 -22.71
CA LYS A 305 -19.96 11.02 -21.63
C LYS A 305 -20.42 10.14 -20.47
N MET A 306 -19.57 9.22 -20.01
CA MET A 306 -19.90 8.31 -18.89
C MET A 306 -19.88 9.00 -17.53
N HIS A 307 -18.99 9.98 -17.36
CA HIS A 307 -18.95 10.82 -16.16
C HIS A 307 -19.59 12.17 -16.49
N ILE A 308 -20.88 12.29 -16.18
CA ILE A 308 -21.67 13.49 -16.44
C ILE A 308 -22.47 13.86 -15.20
N ASP A 309 -22.34 15.11 -14.75
CA ASP A 309 -23.12 15.62 -13.61
C ASP A 309 -24.46 16.16 -14.11
N ALA A 310 -25.54 15.44 -13.82
CA ALA A 310 -26.90 15.83 -14.23
C ALA A 310 -27.40 17.12 -13.55
N LYS A 311 -26.70 17.65 -12.53
CA LYS A 311 -27.03 18.91 -11.85
C LYS A 311 -26.49 20.14 -12.58
N LYS A 312 -25.59 19.92 -13.54
CA LYS A 312 -24.89 20.95 -14.31
C LYS A 312 -25.52 21.14 -15.68
N LYS A 313 -25.67 22.39 -16.13
CA LYS A 313 -26.30 22.70 -17.44
C LYS A 313 -25.49 22.18 -18.62
N GLU A 314 -24.19 22.00 -18.39
CA GLU A 314 -23.22 21.40 -19.31
C GLU A 314 -23.58 19.96 -19.68
N ALA A 315 -24.42 19.29 -18.87
CA ALA A 315 -24.95 17.97 -19.19
C ALA A 315 -26.02 17.96 -20.29
N GLY A 316 -26.43 19.15 -20.79
CA GLY A 316 -27.33 19.28 -21.93
C GLY A 316 -28.71 18.68 -21.66
N ILE A 317 -29.17 17.79 -22.53
CA ILE A 317 -30.50 17.17 -22.40
C ILE A 317 -30.68 16.42 -21.07
N VAL A 318 -29.59 15.84 -20.55
CA VAL A 318 -29.61 15.08 -19.29
C VAL A 318 -30.00 16.00 -18.12
N TYR A 319 -29.51 17.24 -18.10
CA TYR A 319 -29.87 18.23 -17.08
C TYR A 319 -31.36 18.54 -17.09
N TYR A 320 -31.94 18.78 -18.27
CA TYR A 320 -33.35 19.14 -18.38
C TYR A 320 -34.27 17.97 -18.03
N VAL A 321 -33.93 16.76 -18.47
CA VAL A 321 -34.70 15.55 -18.13
C VAL A 321 -34.61 15.27 -16.62
N ALA A 322 -33.42 15.32 -16.03
CA ALA A 322 -33.25 15.13 -14.60
C ALA A 322 -33.98 16.20 -13.78
N SER A 323 -33.90 17.47 -14.19
CA SER A 323 -34.59 18.58 -13.54
C SER A 323 -36.11 18.42 -13.63
N PHE A 324 -36.64 18.03 -14.79
CA PHE A 324 -38.06 17.76 -14.96
C PHE A 324 -38.56 16.69 -13.98
N PHE A 325 -37.91 15.52 -13.94
CA PHE A 325 -38.32 14.46 -13.01
C PHE A 325 -38.13 14.83 -11.54
N LYS A 326 -37.09 15.61 -11.21
CA LYS A 326 -36.88 16.14 -9.86
C LYS A 326 -38.04 17.02 -9.42
N TYR A 327 -38.42 18.01 -10.23
CA TYR A 327 -39.53 18.92 -9.89
C TYR A 327 -40.89 18.24 -9.96
N LEU A 328 -41.08 17.28 -10.88
CA LEU A 328 -42.28 16.46 -10.93
C LEU A 328 -42.46 15.67 -9.64
N THR A 329 -41.41 14.99 -9.17
CA THR A 329 -41.43 14.23 -7.91
C THR A 329 -41.67 15.12 -6.70
N ILE A 330 -41.01 16.27 -6.62
CA ILE A 330 -41.25 17.23 -5.53
C ILE A 330 -42.70 17.72 -5.56
N GLY A 331 -43.22 18.06 -6.75
CA GLY A 331 -44.60 18.52 -6.92
C GLY A 331 -45.63 17.46 -6.50
N THR A 332 -45.45 16.22 -6.91
CA THR A 332 -46.38 15.12 -6.55
C THR A 332 -46.33 14.81 -5.06
N MET A 333 -45.15 14.81 -4.43
CA MET A 333 -45.01 14.61 -2.99
C MET A 333 -45.63 15.77 -2.20
N LEU A 334 -45.44 17.02 -2.62
CA LEU A 334 -46.07 18.17 -1.97
C LEU A 334 -47.60 18.12 -2.09
N ALA A 335 -48.13 17.81 -3.28
CA ALA A 335 -49.57 17.66 -3.48
C ALA A 335 -50.16 16.56 -2.58
N LEU A 336 -49.47 15.42 -2.45
CA LEU A 336 -49.88 14.34 -1.56
C LEU A 336 -49.85 14.77 -0.09
N ILE A 337 -48.79 15.45 0.36
CA ILE A 337 -48.69 15.96 1.73
C ILE A 337 -49.82 16.96 2.03
N VAL A 338 -50.07 17.91 1.12
CA VAL A 338 -51.16 18.88 1.25
C VAL A 338 -52.51 18.17 1.33
N HIS A 339 -52.74 17.16 0.48
CA HIS A 339 -53.97 16.36 0.51
C HIS A 339 -54.17 15.66 1.87
N ILE A 340 -53.11 15.03 2.41
CA ILE A 340 -53.15 14.37 3.73
C ILE A 340 -53.45 15.39 4.84
N LEU A 341 -52.78 16.55 4.83
CA LEU A 341 -53.01 17.59 5.84
C LEU A 341 -54.43 18.15 5.78
N LEU A 342 -54.98 18.35 4.58
CA LEU A 342 -56.36 18.80 4.41
C LEU A 342 -57.37 17.73 4.86
N ASP A 343 -57.12 16.45 4.56
CA ASP A 343 -57.97 15.35 5.04
C ASP A 343 -57.93 15.26 6.58
N MET A 344 -56.74 15.31 7.17
CA MET A 344 -56.57 15.31 8.63
C MET A 344 -57.27 16.50 9.28
N TYR A 345 -57.07 17.72 8.77
CA TYR A 345 -57.76 18.92 9.25
C TYR A 345 -59.28 18.77 9.17
N GLY A 346 -59.79 18.30 8.02
CA GLY A 346 -61.22 18.06 7.81
C GLY A 346 -61.79 17.04 8.80
N ARG A 347 -61.07 15.95 9.10
CA ARG A 347 -61.47 14.95 10.10
C ARG A 347 -61.46 15.52 11.51
N THR A 348 -60.43 16.27 11.90
CA THR A 348 -60.35 16.90 13.23
C THR A 348 -61.47 17.91 13.44
N LYS A 349 -61.79 18.73 12.43
CA LYS A 349 -62.91 19.68 12.48
C LYS A 349 -64.25 18.96 12.71
N ARG A 350 -64.50 17.87 11.98
CA ARG A 350 -65.70 17.02 12.17
C ARG A 350 -65.77 16.39 13.56
N LEU A 351 -64.65 15.92 14.11
CA LEU A 351 -64.59 15.37 15.48
C LEU A 351 -64.84 16.43 16.56
N ARG A 352 -64.49 17.69 16.30
CA ARG A 352 -64.74 18.82 17.21
C ARG A 352 -66.17 19.38 17.13
N GLY A 353 -67.02 18.85 16.24
CA GLY A 353 -68.40 19.33 16.06
C GLY A 353 -68.50 20.71 15.40
N GLU A 354 -67.40 21.22 14.83
CA GLU A 354 -67.35 22.48 14.10
C GLU A 354 -67.88 22.22 12.67
N LYS A 355 -69.04 22.79 12.30
CA LYS A 355 -69.56 22.72 10.91
C LYS A 355 -68.63 23.44 9.94
#